data_AF-A0A4T2CFK3-F1
#
_entry.id   AF-A0A4T2CFK3-F1
#
_cell.length_a   1.000
_cell.length_b   1.000
_cell.length_c   1.000
_cell.angle_alpha   90.00
_cell.angle_beta   90.00
_cell.angle_gamma   90.00
#
_symmetry.space_group_name_H-M   'P 1'
#
loop_
_entity.id
_entity.type
_entity.pdbx_description
1 polymer ?
#
loop_
_entity_poly.entity_id
_entity_poly.type
_entity_poly.pdbx_seq_one_letter_code
_entity_poly.pdbx_strand_id
1 'polypeptide(L)' 'MDATRRLMFWLKVPYAADVALVLIGVGLLLGSMSVGWWVLVFAAVRAAVGTVALVWLAPRMIARRTLETPPDQG' A
#
# COMPACT_ATOMS: atom_id res chain seq x y z
N MET A 1 8.45 6.73 21.62
CA MET A 1 8.53 6.98 20.16
C MET A 1 7.18 6.65 19.55
N ASP A 2 6.51 7.65 19.00
CA ASP A 2 5.08 7.59 18.65
C ASP A 2 4.75 6.42 17.70
N ALA A 3 3.93 5.48 18.17
CA ALA A 3 3.44 4.35 17.37
C ALA A 3 2.78 4.82 16.06
N THR A 4 2.12 5.99 16.09
CA THR A 4 1.52 6.66 14.93
C THR A 4 2.54 7.07 13.87
N ARG A 5 3.71 7.61 14.25
CA ARG A 5 4.79 7.94 13.29
C ARG A 5 5.35 6.69 12.61
N ARG A 6 5.48 5.60 13.37
CA ARG A 6 5.99 4.32 12.85
C ARG A 6 4.98 3.68 11.89
N LEU A 7 3.68 3.81 12.16
CA LEU A 7 2.60 3.38 11.27
C LEU A 7 2.56 4.19 9.97
N MET A 8 2.65 5.53 10.07
CA MET A 8 2.72 6.40 8.89
C MET A 8 3.98 6.17 8.07
N PHE A 9 5.12 5.86 8.71
CA PHE A 9 6.35 5.51 8.01
C PHE A 9 6.18 4.22 7.20
N TRP A 10 5.63 3.17 7.82
CA TRP A 10 5.34 1.90 7.14
C TRP A 10 4.34 2.02 5.99
N LEU A 11 3.43 2.99 6.04
CA LEU A 11 2.51 3.28 4.95
C LEU A 11 3.16 4.12 3.83
N LYS A 12 4.05 5.04 4.20
CA LYS A 12 4.71 5.96 3.26
C LYS A 12 5.80 5.26 2.44
N VAL A 13 6.49 4.27 3.02
CA VAL A 13 7.52 3.44 2.35
C VAL A 13 6.99 2.73 1.09
N PRO A 14 5.89 1.93 1.13
CA PRO A 14 5.39 1.25 -0.06
C PRO A 14 4.91 2.23 -1.12
N TYR A 15 4.28 3.34 -0.71
CA TYR A 15 3.84 4.40 -1.62
C TYR A 15 5.03 5.09 -2.32
N ALA A 16 6.07 5.45 -1.57
CA ALA A 16 7.28 6.04 -2.14
C ALA A 16 7.98 5.07 -3.11
N ALA A 17 7.99 3.77 -2.79
CA ALA A 17 8.49 2.75 -3.70
C ALA A 17 7.65 2.65 -4.98
N ASP A 18 6.33 2.89 -4.94
CA ASP A 18 5.45 2.82 -6.13
C ASP A 18 5.76 3.99 -7.06
N VAL A 19 5.85 5.19 -6.48
CA VAL A 19 6.24 6.39 -7.21
C VAL A 19 7.62 6.21 -7.85
N ALA A 20 8.60 5.70 -7.11
CA ALA A 20 9.92 5.43 -7.66
C ALA A 20 9.87 4.41 -8.81
N LEU A 21 9.09 3.33 -8.66
CA LEU A 21 8.96 2.32 -9.71
C LEU A 21 8.33 2.87 -10.98
N VAL A 22 7.30 3.71 -10.84
CA VAL A 22 6.65 4.37 -11.97
C VAL A 22 7.64 5.28 -12.69
N LEU A 23 8.40 6.10 -11.93
CA LEU A 23 9.42 6.98 -12.50
C LEU A 23 10.51 6.19 -13.24
N ILE A 24 10.96 5.06 -12.68
CA ILE A 24 11.92 4.16 -13.33
C ILE A 24 11.32 3.57 -14.61
N GLY A 25 10.08 3.08 -14.58
CA GLY A 25 9.40 2.53 -15.76
C GLY A 25 9.25 3.56 -16.89
N VAL A 26 8.86 4.79 -16.55
CA VAL A 26 8.80 5.91 -17.51
C VAL A 26 10.18 6.23 -18.07
N GLY A 27 11.21 6.32 -17.23
CA GLY A 27 12.59 6.58 -17.68
C GLY A 27 13.10 5.52 -18.65
N LEU A 28 12.81 4.24 -18.38
CA LEU A 28 13.17 3.14 -19.27
C LEU A 28 12.48 3.22 -20.64
N LEU A 29 11.20 3.63 -20.67
CA LEU A 29 10.47 3.84 -21.91
C LEU A 29 11.04 5.00 -22.74
N LEU A 30 11.41 6.11 -22.08
CA LEU A 30 12.09 7.23 -22.74
C LEU A 30 13.44 6.81 -23.34
N GLY A 31 14.09 5.82 -22.75
CA GLY A 31 15.31 5.18 -23.27
C GLY A 31 15.07 4.14 -24.37
N SER A 32 13.85 4.02 -24.91
CA SER A 32 13.43 3.00 -25.90
C SER A 32 13.58 1.55 -25.43
N MET A 33 13.71 1.31 -24.14
CA MET A 33 13.79 -0.03 -23.56
C MET A 33 12.38 -0.59 -23.34
N SER A 34 12.00 -1.61 -24.11
CA SER A 34 10.69 -2.28 -24.00
C SER A 34 10.40 -2.86 -22.61
N VAL A 35 11.45 -3.09 -21.81
CA VAL A 35 11.34 -3.53 -20.41
C VAL A 35 10.55 -2.53 -19.53
N GLY A 36 10.53 -1.24 -19.88
CA GLY A 36 9.78 -0.22 -19.14
C GLY A 36 8.27 -0.50 -19.08
N TRP A 37 7.69 -1.15 -20.11
CA TRP A 37 6.29 -1.57 -20.09
C TRP A 37 6.00 -2.59 -19.00
N TRP A 38 6.90 -3.57 -18.81
CA TRP A 38 6.75 -4.57 -17.75
C TRP A 38 6.89 -3.96 -16.36
N VAL A 39 7.77 -2.96 -16.19
CA VAL A 39 7.91 -2.23 -14.93
C VAL A 39 6.64 -1.44 -14.60
N LEU A 40 6.02 -0.78 -15.58
CA LEU A 40 4.77 -0.07 -15.39
C LEU A 40 3.60 -1.01 -15.09
N VAL A 41 3.49 -2.15 -15.79
CA VAL A 41 2.47 -3.17 -15.50
C VAL A 41 2.64 -3.71 -14.09
N PHE A 42 3.88 -4.00 -13.67
CA PHE A 42 4.14 -4.45 -12.30
C PHE A 42 3.77 -3.38 -11.26
N ALA A 43 4.12 -2.12 -11.49
CA ALA A 43 3.72 -1.00 -10.61
C ALA A 43 2.19 -0.89 -10.51
N ALA A 44 1.48 -1.01 -11.63
CA ALA A 44 0.02 -0.97 -11.66
C ALA A 44 -0.61 -2.14 -10.89
N VAL A 45 -0.12 -3.37 -11.11
CA VAL A 45 -0.58 -4.56 -10.37
C VAL A 45 -0.31 -4.40 -8.88
N ARG A 46 0.86 -3.88 -8.49
CA ARG A 46 1.21 -3.68 -7.08
C ARG A 46 0.31 -2.64 -6.41
N ALA A 47 0.03 -1.53 -7.08
CA ALA A 47 -0.91 -0.53 -6.60
C ALA A 47 -2.32 -1.11 -6.43
N ALA A 48 -2.77 -1.94 -7.38
CA ALA A 48 -4.05 -2.65 -7.28
C ALA A 48 -4.09 -3.61 -6.09
N VAL A 49 -3.05 -4.43 -5.90
CA VAL A 49 -2.94 -5.35 -4.74
C VAL A 49 -2.91 -4.57 -3.43
N GLY A 50 -2.17 -3.47 -3.34
CA GLY A 50 -2.16 -2.60 -2.15
C GLY A 50 -3.53 -1.99 -1.85
N THR A 51 -4.25 -1.56 -2.89
CA THR A 51 -5.61 -1.03 -2.77
C THR A 51 -6.60 -2.10 -2.32
N VAL A 52 -6.57 -3.28 -2.95
CA VAL A 52 -7.39 -4.43 -2.57
C VAL A 52 -7.10 -4.84 -1.13
N ALA A 53 -5.83 -4.91 -0.72
CA ALA A 53 -5.45 -5.21 0.65
C ALA A 53 -6.04 -4.19 1.62
N LEU A 54 -5.95 -2.88 1.35
CA LEU A 54 -6.55 -1.86 2.21
C LEU A 54 -8.07 -1.97 2.28
N VAL A 55 -8.75 -2.14 1.14
CA VAL A 55 -10.21 -2.25 1.05
C VAL A 55 -10.74 -3.51 1.75
N TRP A 56 -9.98 -4.62 1.72
CA TRP A 56 -10.38 -5.86 2.39
C TRP A 56 -9.96 -5.94 3.86
N LEU A 57 -8.82 -5.34 4.21
CA LEU A 57 -8.25 -5.39 5.55
C LEU A 57 -8.89 -4.36 6.49
N ALA A 58 -9.21 -3.15 5.99
CA ALA A 58 -9.88 -2.10 6.76
C ALA A 58 -11.21 -2.57 7.41
N PRO A 59 -12.18 -3.17 6.67
CA PRO A 59 -13.42 -3.66 7.28
C PRO A 59 -13.17 -4.82 8.24
N ARG A 60 -12.20 -5.70 7.95
CA ARG A 60 -11.84 -6.80 8.85
C ARG A 60 -11.23 -6.34 10.17
N MET A 61 -10.44 -5.27 10.16
CA MET A 61 -9.86 -4.72 11.40
C MET A 61 -10.92 -4.02 12.27
N ILE A 62 -11.86 -3.28 11.65
CA ILE A 62 -12.96 -2.62 12.36
C ILE A 62 -13.91 -3.67 12.98
N ALA A 63 -14.21 -4.74 12.25
CA ALA A 63 -15.05 -5.82 12.76
C ALA A 63 -14.44 -6.52 14.00
N ARG A 64 -13.10 -6.65 14.08
CA ARG A 64 -12.45 -7.28 15.24
C ARG A 64 -12.43 -6.41 16.50
N ARG A 65 -12.32 -5.08 16.36
CA ARG A 65 -12.33 -4.17 17.53
C ARG A 65 -13.68 -4.09 18.24
N THR A 66 -14.77 -4.37 17.53
CA THR A 66 -16.13 -4.32 18.09
C THR A 66 -16.41 -5.48 19.04
N LEU A 67 -15.67 -6.59 18.94
CA LEU A 67 -15.82 -7.78 19.80
C LEU A 67 -14.99 -7.71 21.09
N GLU A 68 -14.12 -6.72 21.24
CA GLU A 68 -13.19 -6.60 22.38
C GLU A 68 -13.66 -5.57 23.43
N THR A 69 -14.91 -5.11 23.34
CA THR A 69 -15.59 -4.41 24.44
C THR A 69 -16.51 -5.41 25.14
N PRO A 70 -16.08 -6.05 26.24
CA PRO A 70 -17.01 -6.73 27.13
C PRO A 70 -18.08 -5.72 27.56
N PRO A 71 -19.37 -6.10 27.60
CA PRO A 71 -20.39 -5.24 28.19
C PRO A 71 -19.96 -4.89 29.62
N ASP A 72 -20.00 -3.59 29.92
CA ASP A 72 -19.86 -3.03 31.26
C ASP A 72 -20.56 -3.94 32.27
N GLN A 73 -19.78 -4.49 33.20
CA GLN A 73 -20.30 -5.02 34.45
C GLN A 73 -20.51 -3.83 35.39
N GLY A 74 -21.62 -3.12 35.16
CA GLY A 74 -22.25 -2.21 36.12
C GLY A 74 -23.34 -2.95 36.88
#